data_AF-A0A1C6CBT2-F1
#
_entry.id   AF-A0A1C6CBT2-F1
#
_cell.length_a   1.000
_cell.length_b   1.000
_cell.length_c   1.000
_cell.angle_alpha   90.00
_cell.angle_beta   90.00
_cell.angle_gamma   90.00
#
_symmetry.space_group_name_H-M   'P 1'
#
loop_
_entity.id
_entity.type
_entity.pdbx_description
1 polymer ?
#
loop_
_entity_poly.entity_id
_entity_poly.type
_entity_poly.pdbx_seq_one_letter_code
_entity_poly.pdbx_strand_id
1 'polypeptide(L)'
;MNKLPEWIENLDEEDINFIKKFILSSGSLKEVAALYGVTYPTVRLRLDKLIQKIKLNESKTNEPYIMLIKKLALEDKLDFDTAKILISEYKNLKKEGK
;
A
#
# COMPACT_ATOMS: atom_id res chain seq x y z
N MET A 1 -18.45 4.64 17.93
CA MET A 1 -17.01 4.96 17.74
C MET A 1 -16.73 4.89 16.25
N ASN A 2 -16.35 6.00 15.63
CA ASN A 2 -16.05 6.04 14.18
C ASN A 2 -14.76 5.26 13.92
N LYS A 3 -14.87 4.00 13.51
CA LYS A 3 -13.73 3.27 12.95
C LYS A 3 -13.32 3.98 11.66
N LEU A 4 -12.06 4.39 11.60
CA LEU A 4 -11.46 4.83 10.36
C LEU A 4 -11.54 3.68 9.32
N PRO A 5 -11.76 3.98 8.04
CA PRO A 5 -11.73 2.97 6.99
C PRO A 5 -10.38 2.21 6.97
N GLU A 6 -10.43 0.89 6.77
CA GLU A 6 -9.24 0.00 6.72
C GLU A 6 -8.18 0.49 5.71
N TRP A 7 -8.60 1.11 4.60
CA TRP A 7 -7.67 1.62 3.58
C TRP A 7 -6.79 2.79 4.08
N ILE A 8 -7.26 3.51 5.09
CA ILE A 8 -6.53 4.60 5.77
C ILE A 8 -5.60 4.06 6.85
N GLU A 9 -5.88 2.87 7.37
CA GLU A 9 -5.06 2.20 8.37
C GLU A 9 -3.65 1.99 7.79
N ASN A 10 -2.61 2.51 8.45
CA ASN A 10 -1.21 2.54 7.99
C ASN A 10 -0.83 3.57 6.92
N LEU A 11 -1.68 4.53 6.57
CA LEU A 11 -1.24 5.74 5.85
C LEU A 11 -0.64 6.74 6.84
N ASP A 12 0.51 7.32 6.48
CA ASP A 12 1.15 8.38 7.26
C ASP A 12 0.50 9.75 6.99
N GLU A 13 0.79 10.75 7.82
CA GLU A 13 0.23 12.11 7.64
C GLU A 13 0.58 12.71 6.26
N GLU A 14 1.73 12.34 5.73
CA GLU A 14 2.21 12.78 4.43
C GLU A 14 1.38 12.20 3.27
N ASP A 15 0.99 10.94 3.35
CA ASP A 15 0.07 10.26 2.44
C ASP A 15 -1.31 10.93 2.48
N ILE A 16 -1.82 11.21 3.67
CA ILE A 16 -3.13 11.88 3.86
C ILE A 16 -3.10 13.30 3.28
N ASN A 17 -2.04 14.06 3.52
CA ASN A 17 -1.88 15.40 2.98
C ASN A 17 -1.75 15.37 1.44
N PHE A 18 -1.06 14.37 0.90
CA PHE A 18 -0.98 14.16 -0.55
C PHE A 18 -2.36 13.88 -1.15
N ILE A 19 -3.15 12.98 -0.56
CA ILE A 19 -4.53 12.68 -1.00
C ILE A 19 -5.36 13.96 -1.00
N LYS A 20 -5.31 14.73 0.09
CA LYS A 20 -6.05 16.00 0.21
C LYS A 20 -5.69 16.96 -0.92
N LYS A 21 -4.40 17.21 -1.16
CA LYS A 21 -3.94 18.11 -2.22
C LYS A 21 -4.32 17.58 -3.61
N PHE A 22 -4.19 16.28 -3.83
CA PHE A 22 -4.56 15.64 -5.09
C PHE A 22 -6.04 15.82 -5.41
N ILE A 23 -6.93 15.63 -4.44
CA ILE A 23 -8.38 15.85 -4.63
C ILE A 23 -8.69 17.34 -4.86
N LEU A 24 -8.06 18.24 -4.11
CA LEU A 24 -8.24 19.68 -4.29
C LEU A 24 -7.75 20.17 -5.67
N SER A 25 -6.79 19.48 -6.26
CA SER A 25 -6.34 19.66 -7.65
C SER A 25 -7.12 18.82 -8.67
N SER A 26 -8.33 18.33 -8.33
CA SER A 26 -9.17 17.51 -9.22
C SER A 26 -8.47 16.28 -9.80
N GLY A 27 -7.48 15.72 -9.08
CA GLY A 27 -6.67 14.60 -9.54
C GLY A 27 -5.58 14.95 -10.57
N SER A 28 -5.32 16.23 -10.81
CA SER A 28 -4.30 16.70 -11.75
C SER A 28 -2.89 16.53 -11.20
N LEU A 29 -2.18 15.50 -11.65
CA LEU A 29 -0.77 15.28 -11.32
C LEU A 29 0.14 16.46 -11.70
N LYS A 30 -0.20 17.21 -12.76
CA LYS A 30 0.56 18.40 -13.18
C LYS A 30 0.40 19.56 -12.20
N GLU A 31 -0.82 19.82 -11.73
CA GLU A 31 -1.08 20.87 -10.73
C GLU A 31 -0.45 20.51 -9.40
N VAL A 32 -0.55 19.25 -8.99
CA VAL A 32 0.10 18.78 -7.77
C VAL A 32 1.62 18.93 -7.87
N ALA A 33 2.22 18.62 -9.03
CA ALA A 33 3.65 18.84 -9.26
C ALA A 33 4.05 20.32 -9.10
N ALA A 34 3.24 21.25 -9.63
CA ALA A 34 3.43 22.68 -9.44
C ALA A 34 3.33 23.09 -7.95
N LEU A 35 2.33 22.57 -7.21
CA LEU A 35 2.13 22.86 -5.78
C LEU A 35 3.30 22.37 -4.91
N TYR A 36 3.91 21.25 -5.27
CA TYR A 36 5.04 20.68 -4.54
C TYR A 36 6.41 21.20 -5.04
N GLY A 37 6.45 21.97 -6.14
CA GLY A 37 7.71 22.44 -6.73
C GLY A 37 8.58 21.33 -7.28
N VAL A 38 7.99 20.21 -7.72
CA VAL A 38 8.70 19.03 -8.24
C VAL A 38 8.22 18.68 -9.63
N THR A 39 8.88 17.71 -10.27
CA THR A 39 8.52 17.29 -11.63
C THR A 39 7.28 16.39 -11.63
N TYR A 40 6.55 16.38 -12.75
CA TYR A 40 5.42 15.48 -12.97
C TYR A 40 5.79 14.00 -12.73
N PRO A 41 6.91 13.46 -13.25
CA PRO A 41 7.36 12.09 -12.93
C PRO A 41 7.52 11.83 -11.43
N THR A 42 8.01 12.81 -10.65
CA THR A 42 8.18 12.68 -9.19
C THR A 42 6.84 12.49 -8.49
N VAL A 43 5.83 13.30 -8.83
CA VAL A 43 4.48 13.18 -8.26
C VAL A 43 3.81 11.89 -8.72
N ARG A 44 4.01 11.50 -9.97
CA ARG A 44 3.48 10.24 -10.50
C ARG A 44 3.98 9.03 -9.69
N LEU A 45 5.29 8.98 -9.42
CA LEU A 45 5.88 7.92 -8.60
C LEU A 45 5.30 7.91 -7.18
N ARG A 46 5.07 9.09 -6.59
CA ARG A 46 4.44 9.21 -5.27
C ARG A 46 3.00 8.69 -5.28
N LEU A 47 2.21 9.04 -6.29
CA LEU A 47 0.86 8.50 -6.46
C LEU A 47 0.87 6.98 -6.60
N ASP A 48 1.76 6.43 -7.43
CA ASP A 48 1.84 4.98 -7.65
C ASP A 48 2.18 4.23 -6.35
N LYS A 49 3.11 4.75 -5.54
CA LYS A 49 3.43 4.21 -4.20
C LYS A 49 2.24 4.25 -3.25
N LEU A 50 1.50 5.36 -3.23
CA LEU A 50 0.31 5.50 -2.39
C LEU A 50 -0.78 4.50 -2.81
N ILE A 51 -1.02 4.33 -4.11
CA ILE A 51 -1.96 3.32 -4.63
C ILE A 51 -1.54 1.91 -4.20
N GLN A 52 -0.24 1.60 -4.23
CA GLN A 52 0.27 0.31 -3.73
C GLN A 52 0.01 0.12 -2.23
N LYS A 53 0.29 1.13 -1.40
CA LYS A 53 -0.02 1.09 0.04
C LYS A 53 -1.51 0.84 0.28
N ILE A 54 -2.39 1.60 -0.37
CA ILE A 54 -3.85 1.46 -0.25
C ILE A 54 -4.29 0.05 -0.64
N LYS A 55 -3.82 -0.49 -1.78
CA LYS A 55 -4.15 -1.85 -2.20
C LYS A 55 -3.67 -2.93 -1.22
N LEU A 56 -2.53 -2.72 -0.56
CA LEU A 56 -2.04 -3.63 0.48
C LEU A 56 -2.94 -3.60 1.72
N ASN A 57 -3.40 -2.41 2.13
CA ASN A 57 -4.32 -2.24 3.26
C ASN A 57 -5.73 -2.77 2.96
N GLU A 58 -6.24 -2.53 1.75
CA GLU A 58 -7.53 -3.06 1.30
C GLU A 58 -7.51 -4.55 0.96
N SER A 59 -6.33 -5.14 0.74
CA SER A 59 -6.20 -6.57 0.53
C SER A 59 -6.60 -7.30 1.82
N LYS A 60 -7.90 -7.58 1.94
CA LYS A 60 -8.56 -8.45 2.92
C LYS A 60 -8.05 -9.88 2.79
N THR A 61 -6.78 -10.06 3.06
CA THR A 61 -6.28 -11.33 3.53
C THR A 61 -5.92 -11.07 4.98
N ASN A 62 -6.97 -11.05 5.81
CA ASN A 62 -6.95 -10.98 7.26
C ASN A 62 -6.34 -12.31 7.80
N GLU A 63 -5.22 -12.71 7.23
CA GLU A 63 -4.49 -13.95 7.49
C GLU A 63 -3.21 -13.51 8.19
N PRO A 64 -3.19 -13.58 9.53
CA PRO A 64 -2.06 -13.15 10.35
C PRO A 64 -0.73 -13.73 9.86
N TYR A 65 -0.78 -14.93 9.27
CA TYR A 65 0.38 -15.61 8.69
C TYR A 65 1.00 -14.88 7.48
N ILE A 66 0.18 -14.45 6.51
CA ILE A 66 0.66 -13.68 5.35
C ILE A 66 1.20 -12.32 5.80
N MET A 67 0.54 -11.69 6.78
CA MET A 67 0.97 -10.40 7.32
C MET A 67 2.34 -10.51 8.02
N LEU A 68 2.56 -11.58 8.80
CA LEU A 68 3.85 -11.87 9.42
C LEU A 68 4.95 -12.05 8.36
N ILE A 69 4.70 -12.84 7.31
CA ILE A 69 5.67 -13.06 6.23
C ILE A 69 6.03 -11.74 5.53
N LYS A 70 5.02 -10.91 5.20
CA LYS A 70 5.26 -9.58 4.61
C LYS A 70 6.08 -8.68 5.54
N LYS A 71 5.78 -8.67 6.84
CA LYS A 71 6.53 -7.90 7.83
C LYS A 71 7.99 -8.35 7.92
N LEU A 72 8.24 -9.66 7.95
CA LEU A 72 9.60 -10.20 8.00
C LEU A 72 10.42 -9.84 6.75
N ALA A 73 9.78 -9.82 5.57
CA ALA A 73 10.45 -9.40 4.34
C ALA A 73 10.77 -7.90 4.32
N LEU A 74 9.92 -7.06 4.93
CA LEU A 74 10.17 -5.62 5.07
C LEU A 74 11.25 -5.30 6.10
N GLU A 75 11.45 -6.15 7.10
CA GLU A 75 12.50 -6.01 8.12
C GLU A 75 13.84 -6.64 7.68
N ASP A 76 14.00 -7.01 6.40
CA ASP A 76 15.16 -7.72 5.83
C ASP A 76 15.51 -9.04 6.55
N LYS A 77 14.57 -9.60 7.33
CA LYS A 77 14.71 -10.89 8.02
C LYS A 77 14.38 -12.08 7.13
N LEU A 78 13.78 -11.81 5.97
CA LEU A 78 13.37 -12.81 4.99
C LEU A 78 13.55 -12.25 3.59
N ASP A 79 14.17 -13.03 2.71
CA ASP A 79 14.29 -12.66 1.30
C ASP A 79 12.91 -12.52 0.62
N PHE A 80 12.79 -11.55 -0.27
CA PHE A 80 11.52 -11.19 -0.90
C PHE A 80 10.96 -12.31 -1.79
N ASP A 81 11.83 -13.05 -2.49
CA ASP A 81 11.40 -14.15 -3.36
C ASP A 81 10.98 -15.37 -2.52
N THR A 82 11.69 -15.61 -1.41
CA THR A 82 11.29 -16.62 -0.42
C THR A 82 9.93 -16.30 0.21
N ALA A 83 9.68 -15.02 0.53
CA ALA A 83 8.39 -14.58 1.05
C ALA A 83 7.24 -14.84 0.08
N LYS A 84 7.46 -14.65 -1.23
CA LYS A 84 6.44 -14.97 -2.26
C LYS A 84 6.11 -16.46 -2.31
N ILE A 85 7.12 -17.33 -2.25
CA ILE A 85 6.94 -18.79 -2.28
C ILE A 85 6.05 -19.21 -1.10
N LEU A 86 6.39 -18.76 0.12
CA LEU A 86 5.64 -19.10 1.33
C LEU A 86 4.18 -18.63 1.27
N ILE A 87 3.93 -17.41 0.78
CA ILE A 87 2.58 -16.86 0.62
C ILE A 87 1.80 -17.65 -0.45
N SER A 88 2.47 -18.05 -1.54
CA SER A 88 1.85 -18.82 -2.62
C SER A 88 1.41 -20.20 -2.14
N GLU A 89 2.28 -20.94 -1.46
CA GLU A 89 1.95 -22.27 -0.96
C GLU A 89 0.84 -22.24 0.09
N TYR A 90 0.90 -21.28 1.01
CA TYR A 90 -0.16 -21.11 2.00
C TYR A 90 -1.54 -20.88 1.37
N LYS A 91 -1.59 -20.08 0.28
CA LYS A 91 -2.83 -19.86 -0.48
C LYS A 91 -3.31 -21.10 -1.23
N ASN A 92 -2.39 -21.95 -1.70
CA ASN A 92 -2.73 -23.20 -2.37
C ASN A 92 -3.34 -24.21 -1.39
N LEU A 93 -2.70 -24.43 -0.24
CA LEU A 93 -3.22 -25.30 0.82
C LEU A 93 -4.62 -24.90 1.29
N LYS A 94 -4.89 -23.59 1.42
CA LYS A 94 -6.21 -23.09 1.81
C LYS A 94 -7.28 -23.30 0.73
N LYS A 95 -6.90 -23.41 -0.55
CA LYS A 95 -7.83 -23.73 -1.64
C LYS A 95 -8.16 -25.21 -1.71
N GLU A 96 -7.23 -26.09 -1.34
CA GLU A 96 -7.44 -27.55 -1.31
C GLU A 96 -8.23 -28.01 -0.08
N GLY A 97 -8.17 -27.26 1.02
CA GLY A 97 -8.95 -27.52 2.24
C GLY A 97 -10.39 -26.98 2.24
N LYS A 98 -10.93 -26.57 1.09
CA LYS A 98 -12.32 -26.12 0.88
C LYS A 98 -13.03 -27.03 -0.10
#